data_AF-A0A151EVK5-F1
#
_entry.id   AF-A0A151EVK5-F1
#
_cell.length_a   1.000
_cell.length_b   1.000
_cell.length_c   1.000
_cell.angle_alpha   90.00
_cell.angle_beta   90.00
_cell.angle_gamma   90.00
#
_symmetry.space_group_name_H-M   'P 1'
#
loop_
_entity.id
_entity.type
_entity.pdbx_description
1 polymer ?
#
loop_
_entity_poly.entity_id
_entity_poly.type
_entity_poly.pdbx_seq_one_letter_code
_entity_poly.pdbx_strand_id
1 'polypeptide(L)' 'MDKNENIYIKLEVNRDPMTGHLNLMTRFDPNAPNFVKDENGFSWLPTKEEREFLNEAFELVLKKK' A
#
# COMPACT_ATOMS: atom_id res chain seq x y z
N MET A 1 7.70 -9.68 9.79
CA MET A 1 6.30 -9.62 9.32
C MET A 1 5.70 -10.98 9.63
N ASP A 2 4.59 -11.00 10.39
CA ASP A 2 3.89 -12.25 10.66
C ASP A 2 3.45 -12.86 9.33
N LYS A 3 3.87 -14.09 9.08
CA LYS A 3 3.69 -14.80 7.80
C LYS A 3 2.22 -15.14 7.47
N ASN A 4 1.27 -14.75 8.31
CA ASN A 4 -0.12 -15.22 8.27
C ASN A 4 -1.13 -14.20 7.71
N GLU A 5 -0.72 -12.98 7.40
CA GLU A 5 -1.59 -12.00 6.76
C GLU A 5 -1.05 -11.80 5.35
N ASN A 6 -1.85 -12.06 4.31
CA ASN A 6 -1.51 -11.86 2.89
C ASN A 6 -1.35 -10.35 2.56
N ILE A 7 -0.60 -9.63 3.39
CA ILE A 7 -0.36 -8.20 3.37
C ILE A 7 1.13 -8.00 3.14
N TYR A 8 1.48 -7.54 1.96
CA TYR A 8 2.85 -7.31 1.54
C TYR A 8 3.19 -5.82 1.40
N ILE A 9 2.32 -4.97 1.95
CA ILE A 9 2.49 -3.53 1.98
C ILE A 9 2.69 -3.01 3.40
N LYS A 10 3.38 -1.88 3.50
CA LYS A 10 3.48 -1.08 4.72
C LYS A 10 3.03 0.34 4.42
N LEU A 11 2.19 0.89 5.29
CA LEU A 11 1.84 2.30 5.29
C LEU A 11 2.83 3.07 6.15
N GLU A 12 3.27 4.22 5.65
CA GLU A 12 4.17 5.13 6.35
C GLU A 12 3.64 6.54 6.23
N VAL A 13 3.53 7.22 7.37
CA VAL A 13 3.27 8.65 7.41
C VAL A 13 4.60 9.34 7.59
N ASN A 14 4.99 10.18 6.63
CA ASN A 14 6.12 11.07 6.78
C ASN A 14 5.66 12.51 6.78
N ARG A 15 6.41 13.37 7.48
CA ARG A 15 6.23 14.82 7.38
C ARG A 15 7.23 15.34 6.36
N ASP A 16 6.74 16.02 5.34
CA ASP A 16 7.58 16.75 4.41
C ASP A 16 8.30 17.87 5.18
N PRO A 17 9.64 17.87 5.23
CA PRO A 17 10.40 18.88 5.95
C PRO A 17 10.34 20.26 5.29
N MET A 18 10.02 20.34 4.00
CA MET A 18 9.97 21.59 3.23
C MET A 18 8.61 22.26 3.30
N THR A 19 7.53 21.48 3.17
CA THR A 19 6.15 22.01 3.15
C THR A 19 5.43 21.87 4.49
N GLY A 20 5.93 20.99 5.37
CA GLY A 20 5.28 20.64 6.62
C GLY A 20 4.06 19.73 6.46
N HIS A 21 3.69 19.36 5.24
CA HIS A 21 2.57 18.46 4.95
C HIS A 21 2.86 17.03 5.41
N LEU A 22 1.78 16.29 5.71
CA LEU A 22 1.87 14.86 5.98
C LEU A 22 1.66 14.11 4.67
N ASN A 23 2.67 13.34 4.25
CA ASN A 23 2.54 12.42 3.13
C ASN A 23 2.24 11.02 3.66
N LEU A 24 1.24 10.41 3.05
CA LEU A 24 1.00 8.99 3.20
C LEU A 24 1.73 8.24 2.08
N MET A 25 2.65 7.37 2.45
CA MET A 25 3.37 6.49 1.53
C MET A 25 2.94 5.05 1.74
N THR A 26 2.73 4.33 0.63
CA THR A 26 2.62 2.88 0.62
C THR A 26 3.94 2.31 0.12
N ARG A 27 4.59 1.44 0.90
CA ARG A 27 5.81 0.73 0.52
C ARG A 27 5.50 -0.75 0.31
N PHE A 28 6.04 -1.33 -0.75
CA PHE A 28 5.92 -2.76 -1.05
C PHE A 28 7.11 -3.53 -0.47
N ASP A 29 6.86 -4.75 0.02
CA ASP A 29 7.94 -5.74 0.18
C ASP A 29 8.52 -6.04 -1.22
N PRO A 30 9.83 -5.91 -1.45
CA PRO A 30 10.44 -6.24 -2.75
C PRO A 30 10.22 -7.68 -3.22
N ASN A 31 9.85 -8.59 -2.31
CA ASN A 31 9.53 -9.98 -2.60
C ASN A 31 8.03 -10.25 -2.67
N ALA A 32 7.21 -9.20 -2.59
CA ALA A 32 5.76 -9.33 -2.69
C ALA A 32 5.36 -9.92 -4.06
N PRO A 33 4.54 -10.98 -4.09
CA PRO A 33 4.20 -11.66 -5.34
C PRO A 33 3.19 -10.88 -6.19
N ASN A 34 2.66 -9.77 -5.67
CA ASN A 34 1.50 -9.06 -6.19
C ASN A 34 1.81 -7.66 -6.72
N PHE A 35 3.08 -7.35 -6.98
CA PHE A 35 3.48 -6.21 -7.78
C PHE A 35 4.37 -6.64 -8.95
N VAL A 36 4.33 -5.86 -10.02
CA VAL A 36 5.21 -6.00 -11.16
C VAL A 36 5.86 -4.64 -11.39
N LYS A 37 7.19 -4.63 -11.53
CA LYS A 37 7.95 -3.46 -11.92
C LYS A 37 8.30 -3.58 -13.40
N ASP A 38 7.96 -2.57 -14.18
CA ASP A 38 8.34 -2.45 -15.59
C ASP A 38 9.08 -1.13 -15.86
N GLU A 39 9.35 -0.83 -17.12
CA GLU A 39 10.03 0.40 -17.57
C GLU A 39 9.21 1.68 -17.31
N ASN A 40 7.90 1.57 -17.13
CA ASN A 40 6.96 2.68 -16.94
C ASN A 40 6.57 2.89 -15.47
N GLY A 41 6.92 1.96 -14.57
CA GLY A 41 6.74 2.11 -13.13
C GLY A 41 6.37 0.82 -12.42
N PHE A 42 5.43 0.94 -11.49
CA PHE A 42 4.95 -0.16 -10.66
C PHE A 42 3.47 -0.40 -10.94
N SER A 43 3.14 -1.61 -11.36
CA SER A 43 1.78 -2.12 -11.38
C SER A 43 1.55 -2.94 -10.12
N TRP A 44 0.56 -2.56 -9.32
CA TRP A 44 0.21 -3.26 -8.09
C TRP A 44 -1.18 -3.89 -8.23
N LEU A 45 -1.28 -5.16 -7.86
CA LEU A 45 -2.51 -5.95 -7.79
C LEU A 45 -2.77 -6.28 -6.32
N PRO A 46 -3.44 -5.39 -5.56
CA PRO A 46 -3.64 -5.60 -4.13
C PRO A 46 -4.35 -6.92 -3.82
N THR A 47 -3.94 -7.61 -2.77
CA THR A 47 -4.68 -8.77 -2.25
C THR A 47 -6.05 -8.34 -1.71
N LYS A 48 -6.89 -9.30 -1.30
CA LYS A 48 -8.15 -8.94 -0.65
C LYS A 48 -7.88 -8.26 0.69
N GLU A 49 -6.95 -8.80 1.45
CA GLU A 49 -6.56 -8.35 2.78
C GLU A 49 -5.93 -6.95 2.72
N GLU A 50 -5.09 -6.67 1.72
CA GLU A 50 -4.52 -5.34 1.52
C GLU A 50 -5.56 -4.29 1.17
N ARG A 51 -6.59 -4.65 0.37
CA ARG A 51 -7.70 -3.74 0.06
C ARG A 51 -8.52 -3.42 1.29
N GLU A 52 -8.78 -4.43 2.12
CA GLU A 52 -9.50 -4.26 3.39
C GLU A 52 -8.69 -3.37 4.35
N PHE A 53 -7.39 -3.62 4.48
CA PHE A 53 -6.46 -2.83 5.30
C PHE A 53 -6.39 -1.36 4.87
N LEU A 54 -6.24 -1.09 3.58
CA LEU A 54 -6.25 0.28 3.04
C LEU A 54 -7.61 0.98 3.26
N ASN A 55 -8.70 0.23 3.13
CA ASN A 55 -10.04 0.77 3.34
C ASN A 55 -10.33 1.09 4.80
N GLU A 56 -9.86 0.26 5.73
CA GLU A 56 -9.96 0.55 7.16
C GLU A 56 -9.20 1.83 7.51
N ALA A 57 -8.01 2.02 6.93
CA ALA A 57 -7.17 3.16 7.25
C ALA A 57 -7.63 4.48 6.59
N PHE A 58 -8.16 4.43 5.36
CA PHE A 58 -8.34 5.64 4.53
C PHE A 58 -9.62 5.69 3.70
N GLU A 59 -10.47 4.65 3.75
CA GLU A 59 -11.70 4.56 2.93
C GLU A 59 -11.47 4.73 1.41
N LEU A 60 -10.28 4.38 0.90
CA LEU A 60 -9.84 4.72 -0.46
C LEU A 60 -10.49 3.90 -1.59
N VAL A 61 -10.85 2.65 -1.33
CA VAL A 61 -11.38 1.71 -2.33
C VAL A 61 -12.88 1.59 -2.17
N LEU A 62 -13.62 2.11 -3.16
CA LEU A 62 -15.08 1.97 -3.24
C LEU A 62 -15.49 0.52 -3.01
N LYS A 63 -16.19 0.27 -1.90
CA LYS A 63 -16.81 -1.04 -1.64
C LYS A 63 -17.78 -1.31 -2.80
N LYS A 64 -17.50 -2.32 -3.62
CA LYS A 64 -18.50 -2.82 -4.56
C LYS A 64 -19.66 -3.36 -3.73
N LYS A 65 -20.84 -2.76 -3.90
CA LYS A 65 -22.10 -3.28 -3.37
C LYS A 65 -22.43 -4.63 -4.00
#